data_AF-A0A2T0UWW9-F1
#
_entry.id   AF-A0A2T0UWW9-F1
#
_cell.length_a   1.000
_cell.length_b   1.000
_cell.length_c   1.000
_cell.angle_alpha   90.00
_cell.angle_beta   90.00
_cell.angle_gamma   90.00
#
_symmetry.space_group_name_H-M   'P 1'
#
loop_
_entity.id
_entity.type
_entity.pdbx_description
1 polymer ?
#
loop_
_entity_poly.entity_id
_entity_poly.type
_entity_poly.pdbx_seq_one_letter_code
_entity_poly.pdbx_strand_id
1 'polypeptide(L)'
;MRAAVLALLFDGLDAEWALSDSLDGNGPSEGVSRKLGYQADGIDHQVYKDRRVTSRRWRLTRADWEAHRTHEVAVEGLDRDAKAMLGAA
;
A
#
# COMPACT_ATOMS: atom_id res chain seq x y z
N MET A 1 9.94 2.40 -4.81
CA MET A 1 8.66 3.01 -5.24
C MET A 1 7.57 2.86 -4.18
N ARG A 2 7.11 1.65 -3.81
CA ARG A 2 5.98 1.47 -2.87
C ARG A 2 6.18 2.17 -1.52
N ALA A 3 7.39 2.14 -0.94
CA ALA A 3 7.70 2.88 0.29
C ALA A 3 7.47 4.40 0.19
N ALA A 4 7.77 5.02 -0.97
CA ALA A 4 7.56 6.45 -1.18
C ALA A 4 6.06 6.80 -1.25
N VAL A 5 5.26 5.98 -1.93
CA VAL A 5 3.80 6.14 -1.98
C VAL A 5 3.17 5.94 -0.60
N LEU A 6 3.69 5.01 0.20
CA LEU A 6 3.22 4.82 1.58
C LEU A 6 3.50 6.03 2.46
N ALA A 7 4.67 6.67 2.33
CA ALA A 7 4.95 7.92 3.05
C ALA A 7 3.97 9.03 2.65
N LEU A 8 3.64 9.17 1.35
CA LEU A 8 2.59 10.09 0.92
C LEU A 8 1.24 9.77 1.57
N LEU A 9 0.84 8.50 1.61
CA LEU A 9 -0.43 8.08 2.21
C LEU A 9 -0.47 8.37 3.72
N PHE A 10 0.53 7.93 4.48
CA PHE A 10 0.51 8.00 5.94
C PHE A 10 0.98 9.35 6.49
N ASP A 11 2.11 9.89 6.03
CA ASP A 11 2.60 11.20 6.50
C ASP A 11 1.88 12.36 5.81
N GLY A 12 1.56 12.22 4.52
CA GLY A 12 0.99 13.31 3.72
C GLY A 12 -0.53 13.45 3.81
N LEU A 13 -1.24 12.33 3.66
CA LEU A 13 -2.70 12.27 3.49
C LEU A 13 -3.45 11.69 4.69
N ASP A 14 -2.74 11.42 5.77
CA ASP A 14 -3.27 10.86 7.01
C ASP A 14 -4.09 9.56 6.85
N ALA A 15 -3.70 8.70 5.91
CA ALA A 15 -4.38 7.44 5.67
C ALA A 15 -4.38 6.52 6.91
N GLU A 16 -5.47 5.78 7.12
CA GLU A 16 -5.58 4.81 8.21
C GLU A 16 -4.94 3.46 7.85
N TRP A 17 -5.15 3.02 6.59
CA TRP A 17 -4.54 1.83 6.03
C TRP A 17 -4.27 1.96 4.53
N ALA A 18 -3.33 1.16 4.04
CA ALA A 18 -3.09 0.94 2.62
C ALA A 18 -3.46 -0.51 2.25
N LEU A 19 -4.10 -0.69 1.10
CA LEU A 19 -4.45 -2.01 0.56
C LEU A 19 -3.58 -2.32 -0.66
N SER A 20 -3.27 -3.60 -0.84
CA SER A 20 -2.63 -4.12 -2.03
C SER A 20 -3.14 -5.54 -2.27
N ASP A 21 -2.93 -6.06 -3.46
CA ASP A 21 -3.10 -7.47 -3.74
C ASP A 21 -1.91 -8.01 -4.54
N SER A 22 -1.83 -9.33 -4.63
CA SER A 22 -0.87 -10.00 -5.49
C SER A 22 -1.43 -11.35 -5.93
N LEU A 23 -1.38 -11.61 -7.24
CA LEU A 23 -1.67 -12.94 -7.78
C LEU A 23 -0.83 -14.00 -7.08
N ASP A 24 -1.45 -15.11 -6.72
CA ASP A 24 -0.80 -16.22 -6.04
C ASP A 24 0.38 -16.73 -6.89
N GLY A 25 1.54 -16.90 -6.25
CA GLY A 25 2.80 -17.24 -6.93
C GLY A 25 3.62 -16.05 -7.42
N ASN A 26 3.15 -14.81 -7.26
CA ASN A 26 3.96 -13.60 -7.49
C ASN A 26 4.87 -13.30 -6.29
N GLY A 27 5.88 -14.16 -6.08
CA GLY A 27 6.83 -14.07 -4.98
C GLY A 27 7.49 -12.69 -4.79
N PRO A 28 7.90 -11.97 -5.86
CA PRO A 28 8.43 -10.62 -5.72
C PRO A 28 7.46 -9.62 -5.10
N SER A 29 6.19 -9.60 -5.53
CA SER A 29 5.18 -8.67 -4.96
C SER A 29 4.86 -9.03 -3.50
N GLU A 30 4.71 -10.32 -3.20
CA GLU A 30 4.50 -10.80 -1.84
C GLU A 30 5.66 -10.42 -0.92
N GLY A 31 6.90 -10.60 -1.39
CA GLY A 31 8.11 -10.24 -0.65
C GLY A 31 8.17 -8.74 -0.33
N VAL A 32 7.79 -7.88 -1.28
CA VAL A 32 7.70 -6.43 -1.04
C VAL A 32 6.60 -6.10 -0.02
N SER A 33 5.41 -6.71 -0.13
CA SER A 33 4.32 -6.51 0.84
C SER A 33 4.78 -6.86 2.26
N ARG A 34 5.36 -8.06 2.46
CA ARG A 34 5.86 -8.49 3.76
C ARG A 34 6.98 -7.59 4.29
N LYS A 35 7.94 -7.21 3.43
CA LYS A 35 9.05 -6.33 3.83
C LYS A 35 8.58 -4.96 4.32
N LEU A 36 7.47 -4.46 3.78
CA LEU A 36 6.90 -3.16 4.15
C LEU A 36 5.92 -3.25 5.33
N GLY A 37 5.74 -4.42 5.94
CA GLY A 37 4.90 -4.63 7.11
C GLY A 37 3.43 -4.99 6.81
N TYR A 38 3.05 -5.21 5.54
CA TYR A 38 1.68 -5.60 5.21
C TYR A 38 1.35 -6.96 5.83
N GLN A 39 0.14 -7.07 6.35
CA GLN A 39 -0.46 -8.31 6.85
C GLN A 39 -1.43 -8.88 5.81
N ALA A 40 -1.68 -10.20 5.88
CA ALA A 40 -2.67 -10.85 5.02
C ALA A 40 -4.09 -10.39 5.38
N ASP A 41 -4.86 -9.97 4.38
CA ASP A 41 -6.22 -9.40 4.51
C ASP A 41 -7.25 -10.20 3.68
N GLY A 42 -7.00 -11.51 3.54
CA GLY A 42 -7.87 -12.45 2.85
C GLY A 42 -7.44 -12.80 1.41
N ILE A 43 -8.38 -13.35 0.66
CA ILE A 43 -8.19 -13.87 -0.69
C ILE A 43 -9.33 -13.37 -1.58
N ASP A 44 -9.01 -13.07 -2.83
CA ASP A 44 -9.98 -12.80 -3.89
C ASP A 44 -9.72 -13.70 -5.11
N HIS A 45 -10.67 -13.75 -6.05
CA HIS A 45 -10.51 -14.42 -7.32
C HIS A 45 -10.77 -13.45 -8.47
N GLN A 46 -9.81 -13.36 -9.38
CA GLN A 46 -9.90 -12.51 -10.56
C GLN A 46 -9.71 -13.32 -11.84
N VAL A 47 -10.11 -12.76 -12.98
CA VAL A 47 -9.86 -13.36 -14.30
C VAL A 47 -8.59 -12.75 -14.87
N TYR A 48 -7.59 -13.58 -15.14
CA TYR A 48 -6.35 -13.18 -15.77
C TYR A 48 -6.04 -14.14 -16.92
N LYS A 49 -5.88 -13.60 -18.14
CA LYS A 49 -5.69 -14.40 -19.37
C LYS A 49 -6.74 -15.51 -19.52
N ASP A 50 -8.01 -15.13 -19.38
CA ASP A 50 -9.20 -16.01 -19.49
C ASP A 50 -9.23 -17.18 -18.50
N ARG A 51 -8.46 -17.07 -17.40
CA ARG A 51 -8.43 -18.06 -16.32
C ARG A 51 -8.77 -17.42 -15.00
N ARG A 52 -9.56 -18.12 -14.19
CA ARG A 52 -9.73 -17.77 -12.77
C ARG A 52 -8.39 -17.97 -12.07
N VAL A 53 -7.91 -16.92 -11.42
CA VAL A 53 -6.68 -16.91 -10.62
C VAL A 53 -6.98 -16.38 -9.23
N THR A 54 -6.25 -16.90 -8.24
CA THR A 54 -6.33 -16.46 -6.85
C THR A 54 -5.47 -15.22 -6.65
N SER A 55 -5.99 -14.20 -5.97
CA SER A 55 -5.24 -13.02 -5.51
C SER A 55 -5.19 -13.01 -3.99
N ARG A 56 -4.00 -12.83 -3.41
CA ARG A 56 -3.84 -12.59 -1.97
C ARG A 56 -4.03 -11.11 -1.70
N ARG A 57 -4.87 -10.77 -0.72
CA ARG A 57 -5.07 -9.39 -0.27
C ARG A 57 -4.12 -9.07 0.87
N TRP A 58 -3.68 -7.82 0.90
CA TRP A 58 -2.74 -7.28 1.86
C TRP A 58 -3.29 -5.98 2.45
N ARG A 59 -3.16 -5.80 3.76
CA ARG A 59 -3.47 -4.56 4.47
C ARG A 59 -2.26 -4.11 5.28
N LEU A 60 -1.92 -2.84 5.20
CA LEU A 60 -0.91 -2.20 6.04
C LEU A 60 -1.58 -1.12 6.85
N THR A 61 -1.54 -1.24 8.17
CA THR A 61 -2.00 -0.18 9.09
C THR A 61 -0.92 0.88 9.28
N ARG A 62 -1.28 2.06 9.80
CA ARG A 62 -0.29 3.07 10.21
C ARG A 62 0.74 2.51 11.19
N ALA A 63 0.30 1.80 12.22
CA ALA A 63 1.19 1.25 13.25
C ALA A 63 2.20 0.25 12.65
N ASP A 64 1.74 -0.65 11.78
CA ASP A 64 2.62 -1.59 11.09
C ASP A 64 3.59 -0.86 10.17
N TRP A 65 3.14 0.18 9.45
CA TRP A 65 4.01 0.97 8.60
C TRP A 65 5.10 1.69 9.39
N GLU A 66 4.75 2.35 10.50
CA GLU A 66 5.70 3.03 11.38
C GLU A 66 6.75 2.06 11.94
N ALA A 67 6.34 0.85 12.32
CA ALA A 67 7.23 -0.18 12.85
C ALA A 67 8.21 -0.75 11.80
N HIS A 68 7.88 -0.68 10.51
CA HIS A 68 8.66 -1.31 9.43
C HIS A 68 9.31 -0.31 8.45
N ARG A 69 8.99 0.99 8.53
CA ARG A 69 9.56 1.99 7.62
C ARG A 69 11.07 2.13 7.86
N THR A 70 11.85 1.97 6.79
CA THR A 70 13.32 2.11 6.83
C THR A 70 13.83 3.18 5.87
N HIS A 71 12.95 3.75 5.05
CA HIS A 71 13.31 4.75 4.06
C HIS A 71 12.88 6.13 4.55
N GLU A 72 13.82 7.08 4.53
CA GLU A 72 13.50 8.49 4.64
C GLU A 72 12.89 8.98 3.33
N VAL A 73 11.75 9.66 3.39
CA VAL A 73 11.01 10.13 2.23
C VAL A 73 10.56 11.57 2.48
N ALA A 74 10.83 12.45 1.53
CA ALA A 74 10.28 13.79 1.49
C ALA A 74 9.11 13.86 0.49
N VAL A 75 8.07 14.60 0.84
CA VAL A 75 6.93 14.90 -0.03
C VAL A 75 6.86 16.41 -0.22
N GLU A 76 7.05 16.87 -1.45
CA GLU A 76 7.03 18.30 -1.81
C GLU A 76 5.77 18.62 -2.64
N GLY A 77 5.26 19.84 -2.54
CA GLY A 77 4.08 20.30 -3.29
C GLY A 77 2.73 19.78 -2.78
N LEU A 78 2.68 19.11 -1.64
CA LEU A 78 1.43 18.69 -0.98
C LEU A 78 0.89 19.79 -0.06
N ASP A 79 0.56 20.93 -0.65
CA ASP A 79 -0.05 22.06 0.06
C ASP A 79 -1.55 21.83 0.34
N ARG A 80 -2.19 22.85 0.93
CA ARG A 80 -3.61 22.78 1.30
C ARG A 80 -4.51 22.58 0.09
N ASP A 81 -4.22 23.24 -1.03
CA ASP A 81 -5.05 23.18 -2.22
C ASP A 81 -4.93 21.79 -2.87
N ALA A 82 -3.71 21.25 -2.94
CA ALA A 82 -3.47 19.88 -3.37
C ALA A 82 -4.20 18.85 -2.48
N LYS A 83 -4.18 19.01 -1.15
CA LYS A 83 -4.93 18.14 -0.23
C LYS A 83 -6.44 18.27 -0.40
N ALA A 84 -6.95 19.48 -0.62
CA ALA A 84 -8.37 19.73 -0.83
C ALA A 84 -8.92 19.02 -2.08
N MET A 85 -8.14 18.92 -3.16
CA MET A 85 -8.52 18.15 -4.35
C MET A 85 -8.73 16.65 -4.07
N LEU A 86 -8.13 16.12 -3.00
CA LEU A 86 -8.25 14.73 -2.57
C LEU A 86 -9.27 14.53 -1.45
N GLY A 87 -9.92 15.61 -0.99
CA GLY A 87 -10.83 15.58 0.16
C GLY A 87 -10.12 15.40 1.51
N ALA A 88 -8.83 15.70 1.59
CA ALA A 88 -7.98 15.53 2.78
C ALA A 88 -7.68 16.86 3.51
N ALA A 89 -8.62 17.82 3.47
CA ALA A 89 -8.46 19.18 4.01
C ALA A 89 -9.07 19.39 5.39
#